data_AF-A0A1I3U8L0-F1
#
_entry.id   AF-A0A1I3U8L0-F1
#
_cell.length_a   1.000
_cell.length_b   1.000
_cell.length_c   1.000
_cell.angle_alpha   90.00
_cell.angle_beta   90.00
_cell.angle_gamma   90.00
#
_symmetry.space_group_name_H-M   'P 1'
#
loop_
_entity.id
_entity.type
_entity.pdbx_description
1 polymer ?
#
loop_
_entity_poly.entity_id
_entity_poly.type
_entity_poly.pdbx_seq_one_letter_code
_entity_poly.pdbx_strand_id
1 'polypeptide(L)'
;MEWIDQTIEARSRFWENLGKVDPYVLTHIINPAFMGGPKWPALRQAFIKVEASHSVILASDGLSDPFDDTQEANLGFGLEFFVESEDPGLRTSIANLQQSWQFQLLYQMAQNAASHGGVKELLEQYGVLSMELYGIDVPEEFINEKGSVGILIGVDAPNVPQMISTPFGEIRLVSVKLLTAAELNFILEHGAEGRKRLVELFQVQGTHHRSSLKRKSVV
;
A
#
# COMPACT_ATOMS: atom_id res chain seq x y z
N MET A 1 -10.55 20.03 -14.87
CA MET A 1 -11.51 19.02 -14.36
C MET A 1 -11.45 17.71 -15.14
N GLU A 2 -11.26 17.73 -16.46
CA GLU A 2 -11.10 16.53 -17.31
C GLU A 2 -9.95 15.59 -16.87
N TRP A 3 -8.90 16.11 -16.24
CA TRP A 3 -7.72 15.33 -15.84
C TRP A 3 -7.97 14.37 -14.67
N ILE A 4 -8.85 14.75 -13.74
CA ILE A 4 -9.21 13.90 -12.59
C ILE A 4 -9.97 12.66 -13.07
N ASP A 5 -10.94 12.85 -13.97
CA ASP A 5 -11.70 11.73 -14.52
C ASP A 5 -10.80 10.76 -15.30
N GLN A 6 -9.81 11.27 -16.04
CA GLN A 6 -8.86 10.46 -16.79
C GLN A 6 -7.91 9.65 -15.89
N THR A 7 -7.43 10.21 -14.76
CA THR A 7 -6.60 9.46 -13.82
C THR A 7 -7.42 8.40 -13.08
N ILE A 8 -8.65 8.72 -12.68
CA ILE A 8 -9.59 7.77 -12.06
C ILE A 8 -9.90 6.61 -13.02
N GLU A 9 -10.18 6.91 -14.29
CA GLU A 9 -10.47 5.91 -15.30
C GLU A 9 -9.27 5.00 -15.56
N ALA A 10 -8.06 5.57 -15.65
CA ALA A 10 -6.83 4.80 -15.83
C ALA A 10 -6.61 3.80 -14.68
N ARG A 11 -6.81 4.24 -13.43
CA ARG A 11 -6.72 3.35 -12.26
C ARG A 11 -7.83 2.30 -12.24
N SER A 12 -9.06 2.69 -12.54
CA SER A 12 -10.20 1.76 -12.56
C SER A 12 -9.96 0.62 -13.55
N ARG A 13 -9.60 0.94 -14.80
CA ARG A 13 -9.26 -0.06 -15.82
C ARG A 13 -8.07 -0.94 -15.39
N PHE A 14 -7.07 -0.35 -14.73
CA PHE A 14 -5.93 -1.11 -14.24
C PHE A 14 -6.36 -2.18 -13.23
N TRP A 15 -7.14 -1.81 -12.22
CA TRP A 15 -7.59 -2.73 -11.19
C TRP A 15 -8.54 -3.81 -11.72
N GLU A 16 -9.43 -3.45 -12.66
CA GLU A 16 -10.31 -4.39 -13.36
C GLU A 16 -9.54 -5.46 -14.16
N ASN A 17 -8.36 -5.13 -14.69
CA ASN A 17 -7.51 -6.10 -15.38
C ASN A 17 -6.83 -7.10 -14.43
N LEU A 18 -6.69 -6.77 -13.15
CA LEU A 18 -6.10 -7.66 -12.14
C LEU A 18 -7.10 -8.59 -11.46
N GLY A 19 -8.39 -8.23 -11.48
CA GLY A 19 -9.43 -9.06 -10.89
C GLY A 19 -10.76 -8.34 -10.76
N LYS A 20 -11.66 -8.94 -9.97
CA LYS A 20 -12.98 -8.36 -9.73
C LYS A 20 -12.89 -7.26 -8.69
N VAL A 21 -13.07 -6.01 -9.11
CA VAL A 21 -13.14 -4.85 -8.22
C VAL A 21 -14.47 -4.85 -7.46
N ASP A 22 -14.43 -4.59 -6.15
CA ASP A 22 -15.64 -4.38 -5.34
C ASP A 22 -16.35 -3.09 -5.80
N PRO A 23 -17.68 -3.11 -5.98
CA PRO A 23 -18.41 -1.92 -6.42
C PRO A 23 -18.44 -0.79 -5.39
N TYR A 24 -18.06 -1.07 -4.14
CA TYR A 24 -17.97 -0.08 -3.07
C TYR A 24 -16.50 0.22 -2.71
N VAL A 25 -16.26 1.43 -2.21
CA VAL A 25 -14.98 1.86 -1.66
C VAL A 25 -15.08 2.02 -0.16
N LEU A 26 -13.97 1.83 0.55
CA LEU A 26 -13.82 2.30 1.91
C LEU A 26 -13.40 3.76 1.88
N THR A 27 -14.17 4.60 2.57
CA THR A 27 -13.93 6.04 2.70
C THR A 27 -14.40 6.51 4.07
N HIS A 28 -14.02 7.73 4.45
CA HIS A 28 -14.42 8.31 5.72
C HIS A 28 -15.76 9.01 5.61
N ILE A 29 -16.63 8.80 6.60
CA ILE A 29 -17.89 9.57 6.74
C ILE A 29 -17.58 11.06 6.92
N ILE A 30 -16.55 11.37 7.70
CA ILE A 30 -16.01 12.73 7.89
C ILE A 30 -14.55 12.68 7.48
N ASN A 31 -14.17 13.49 6.49
CA ASN A 31 -12.81 13.49 5.97
C ASN A 31 -11.79 13.85 7.08
N PRO A 32 -10.73 13.04 7.31
CA PRO A 32 -9.73 13.31 8.33
C PRO A 32 -9.06 14.68 8.19
N ALA A 33 -8.97 15.23 6.97
CA ALA A 33 -8.43 16.58 6.74
C ALA A 33 -9.21 17.68 7.49
N PHE A 34 -10.51 17.48 7.76
CA PHE A 34 -11.32 18.42 8.54
C PHE A 34 -11.08 18.31 10.06
N MET A 35 -10.36 17.28 10.51
CA MET A 35 -10.03 17.01 11.91
C MET A 35 -8.52 17.12 12.18
N GLY A 36 -7.77 17.79 11.29
CA GLY A 36 -6.31 17.96 11.42
C GLY A 36 -5.48 16.78 10.92
N GLY A 37 -6.09 15.79 10.27
CA GLY A 37 -5.39 14.73 9.55
C GLY A 37 -4.81 15.21 8.20
N PRO A 38 -4.00 14.38 7.53
CA PRO A 38 -3.38 14.77 6.27
C PRO A 38 -4.41 15.00 5.16
N LYS A 39 -4.18 16.03 4.35
CA LYS A 39 -4.97 16.32 3.15
C LYS A 39 -4.45 15.44 2.01
N TRP A 40 -5.32 14.58 1.47
CA TRP A 40 -5.07 13.92 0.19
C TRP A 40 -5.45 14.84 -0.97
N PRO A 41 -4.91 14.61 -2.18
CA PRO A 41 -5.31 15.37 -3.36
C PRO A 41 -6.83 15.29 -3.56
N ALA A 42 -7.43 16.41 -3.96
CA ALA A 42 -8.88 16.55 -4.16
C ALA A 42 -9.76 16.07 -2.99
N LEU A 43 -9.19 15.97 -1.77
CA LEU A 43 -9.82 15.40 -0.57
C LEU A 43 -10.32 13.95 -0.72
N ARG A 44 -9.90 13.22 -1.75
CA ARG A 44 -10.42 11.87 -2.01
C ARG A 44 -9.60 10.80 -1.29
N GLN A 45 -10.02 10.49 -0.07
CA GLN A 45 -9.45 9.38 0.73
C GLN A 45 -10.31 8.14 0.51
N ALA A 46 -9.97 7.36 -0.51
CA ALA A 46 -10.66 6.13 -0.85
C ALA A 46 -9.70 4.93 -0.91
N PHE A 47 -10.24 3.76 -0.61
CA PHE A 47 -9.56 2.49 -0.71
C PHE A 47 -10.47 1.48 -1.39
N ILE A 48 -9.90 0.66 -2.25
CA ILE A 48 -10.62 -0.36 -3.03
C ILE A 48 -10.20 -1.76 -2.61
N LYS A 49 -11.04 -2.73 -2.99
CA LYS A 49 -10.73 -4.16 -2.89
C LYS A 49 -10.83 -4.78 -4.28
N VAL A 50 -9.83 -5.57 -4.63
CA VAL A 50 -9.80 -6.37 -5.87
C VAL A 50 -9.66 -7.84 -5.50
N GLU A 51 -10.63 -8.65 -5.91
CA GLU A 51 -10.56 -10.10 -5.77
C GLU A 51 -9.82 -10.68 -6.99
N ALA A 52 -8.54 -10.99 -6.81
CA ALA A 52 -7.72 -11.70 -7.78
C ALA A 52 -7.93 -13.22 -7.69
N SER A 53 -7.31 -13.97 -8.61
CA SER A 53 -7.53 -15.42 -8.75
C SER A 53 -7.30 -16.21 -7.46
N HIS A 54 -6.24 -15.88 -6.70
CA HIS A 54 -5.84 -16.62 -5.49
C HIS A 54 -5.65 -15.74 -4.26
N SER A 55 -5.88 -14.44 -4.38
CA SER A 55 -5.60 -13.43 -3.36
C SER A 55 -6.63 -12.32 -3.39
N VAL A 56 -6.56 -11.42 -2.41
CA VAL A 56 -7.26 -10.16 -2.39
C VAL A 56 -6.23 -9.04 -2.30
N ILE A 57 -6.39 -8.02 -3.14
CA ILE A 57 -5.61 -6.79 -3.12
C ILE A 57 -6.47 -5.70 -2.49
N LEU A 58 -5.96 -5.06 -1.44
CA LEU A 58 -6.47 -3.79 -0.95
C LEU A 58 -5.54 -2.70 -1.45
N ALA A 59 -6.07 -1.63 -2.04
CA ALA A 59 -5.26 -0.54 -2.57
C ALA A 59 -5.83 0.83 -2.19
N SER A 60 -4.95 1.82 -2.03
CA SER A 60 -5.37 3.22 -2.02
C SER A 60 -5.85 3.62 -3.40
N ASP A 61 -6.83 4.51 -3.46
CA ASP A 61 -7.36 5.05 -4.70
C ASP A 61 -7.64 6.55 -4.53
N GLY A 62 -6.60 7.37 -4.66
CA GLY A 62 -6.74 8.82 -4.57
C GLY A 62 -5.46 9.56 -4.19
N LEU A 63 -4.39 8.86 -3.76
CA LEU A 63 -3.09 9.52 -3.54
C LEU A 63 -2.51 10.07 -4.84
N SER A 64 -2.85 9.45 -5.95
CA SER A 64 -2.44 9.86 -7.29
C SER A 64 -3.45 10.76 -8.00
N ASP A 65 -4.52 11.19 -7.32
CA ASP A 65 -5.41 12.19 -7.90
C ASP A 65 -4.65 13.52 -8.09
N PRO A 66 -4.93 14.26 -9.18
CA PRO A 66 -4.36 15.58 -9.35
C PRO A 66 -4.67 16.48 -8.14
N PHE A 67 -3.66 17.23 -7.67
CA PHE A 67 -3.87 18.29 -6.70
C PHE A 67 -4.82 19.36 -7.26
N ASP A 68 -5.79 19.77 -6.44
CA ASP A 68 -6.89 20.66 -6.81
C ASP A 68 -6.55 22.15 -6.69
N ASP A 69 -5.38 22.47 -6.15
CA ASP A 69 -4.86 23.82 -5.93
C ASP A 69 -3.88 24.29 -7.03
N THR A 70 -3.69 23.49 -8.08
CA THR A 70 -2.82 23.81 -9.22
C THR A 70 -3.60 23.93 -10.53
N GLN A 71 -3.09 24.75 -11.45
CA GLN A 71 -3.67 24.92 -12.80
C GLN A 71 -3.01 24.01 -13.85
N GLU A 72 -1.99 23.25 -13.47
CA GLU A 72 -1.22 22.38 -14.37
C GLU A 72 -1.58 20.91 -14.14
N ALA A 73 -1.48 20.11 -15.21
CA ALA A 73 -1.69 18.68 -15.10
C ALA A 73 -0.63 18.07 -14.16
N ASN A 74 -1.07 17.28 -13.20
CA ASN A 74 -0.22 16.62 -12.22
C ASN A 74 -0.84 15.28 -11.79
N LEU A 75 -0.09 14.45 -11.08
CA LEU A 75 -0.51 13.11 -10.65
C LEU A 75 -0.59 13.01 -9.12
N GLY A 76 -0.87 14.10 -8.41
CA GLY A 76 -0.84 14.11 -6.95
C GLY A 76 0.53 13.66 -6.42
N PHE A 77 0.54 12.66 -5.55
CA PHE A 77 1.76 12.01 -5.07
C PHE A 77 2.42 11.06 -6.09
N GLY A 78 1.77 10.80 -7.23
CA GLY A 78 2.29 9.97 -8.32
C GLY A 78 2.43 8.49 -7.98
N LEU A 79 1.74 8.03 -6.94
CA LEU A 79 1.75 6.64 -6.48
C LEU A 79 0.42 6.19 -5.88
N GLU A 80 0.22 4.89 -5.80
CA GLU A 80 -0.77 4.25 -4.94
C GLU A 80 -0.11 3.07 -4.19
N PHE A 81 -0.57 2.81 -2.97
CA PHE A 81 -0.11 1.67 -2.18
C PHE A 81 -1.08 0.50 -2.28
N PHE A 82 -0.56 -0.71 -2.16
CA PHE A 82 -1.40 -1.90 -2.05
C PHE A 82 -0.85 -2.95 -1.10
N VAL A 83 -1.75 -3.67 -0.45
CA VAL A 83 -1.49 -4.89 0.34
C VAL A 83 -2.18 -6.04 -0.37
N GLU A 84 -1.42 -7.10 -0.69
CA GLU A 84 -1.98 -8.33 -1.24
C GLU A 84 -1.86 -9.47 -0.23
N SER A 85 -2.95 -10.21 -0.02
CA SER A 85 -2.99 -11.34 0.90
C SER A 85 -3.90 -12.47 0.41
N GLU A 86 -3.56 -13.70 0.77
CA GLU A 86 -4.36 -14.90 0.49
C GLU A 86 -5.32 -15.25 1.65
N ASP A 87 -5.44 -14.35 2.64
CA ASP A 87 -6.34 -14.54 3.77
C ASP A 87 -7.80 -14.67 3.29
N PRO A 88 -8.45 -15.84 3.50
CA PRO A 88 -9.84 -16.03 3.08
C PRO A 88 -10.80 -15.07 3.79
N GLY A 89 -10.41 -14.52 4.96
CA GLY A 89 -11.20 -13.51 5.68
C GLY A 89 -11.40 -12.22 4.88
N LEU A 90 -10.56 -11.94 3.88
CA LEU A 90 -10.71 -10.78 3.01
C LEU A 90 -11.78 -10.95 1.92
N ARG A 91 -12.23 -12.17 1.65
CA ARG A 91 -13.32 -12.47 0.69
C ARG A 91 -14.69 -12.24 1.32
N THR A 92 -14.89 -11.01 1.80
CA THR A 92 -16.13 -10.51 2.40
C THR A 92 -16.43 -9.12 1.83
N SER A 93 -17.54 -8.52 2.24
CA SER A 93 -17.87 -7.13 1.87
C SER A 93 -16.75 -6.19 2.31
N ILE A 94 -16.37 -5.24 1.45
CA ILE A 94 -15.32 -4.27 1.76
C ILE A 94 -15.60 -3.48 3.05
N ALA A 95 -16.88 -3.24 3.37
CA ALA A 95 -17.32 -2.57 4.60
C ALA A 95 -16.85 -3.27 5.89
N ASN A 96 -16.61 -4.59 5.84
CA ASN A 96 -16.15 -5.38 6.99
C ASN A 96 -14.63 -5.36 7.16
N LEU A 97 -13.88 -4.79 6.20
CA LEU A 97 -12.43 -4.87 6.18
C LEU A 97 -11.74 -3.75 6.97
N GLN A 98 -12.48 -2.76 7.47
CA GLN A 98 -11.90 -1.62 8.19
C GLN A 98 -11.08 -2.03 9.43
N GLN A 99 -11.43 -3.16 10.05
CA GLN A 99 -10.69 -3.70 11.21
C GLN A 99 -9.63 -4.73 10.83
N SER A 100 -9.53 -5.13 9.55
CA SER A 100 -8.51 -6.07 9.11
C SER A 100 -7.12 -5.44 9.23
N TRP A 101 -6.13 -6.23 9.67
CA TRP A 101 -4.75 -5.76 9.77
C TRP A 101 -4.20 -5.33 8.41
N GLN A 102 -4.64 -5.96 7.32
CA GLN A 102 -4.26 -5.59 5.95
C GLN A 102 -4.69 -4.15 5.63
N PHE A 103 -5.94 -3.81 5.97
CA PHE A 103 -6.43 -2.45 5.79
C PHE A 103 -5.73 -1.46 6.72
N GLN A 104 -5.49 -1.82 7.98
CA GLN A 104 -4.77 -0.95 8.92
C GLN A 104 -3.36 -0.60 8.43
N LEU A 105 -2.62 -1.56 7.87
CA LEU A 105 -1.31 -1.32 7.24
C LEU A 105 -1.42 -0.35 6.07
N LEU A 106 -2.32 -0.64 5.14
CA LEU A 106 -2.54 0.17 3.94
C LEU A 106 -2.95 1.60 4.31
N TYR A 107 -3.90 1.73 5.23
CA TYR A 107 -4.40 3.01 5.72
C TYR A 107 -3.27 3.83 6.32
N GLN A 108 -2.53 3.29 7.29
CA GLN A 108 -1.44 4.03 7.93
C GLN A 108 -0.33 4.39 6.94
N MET A 109 0.01 3.50 6.00
CA MET A 109 1.00 3.82 4.97
C MET A 109 0.54 5.00 4.09
N ALA A 110 -0.72 4.96 3.63
CA ALA A 110 -1.28 6.01 2.80
C ALA A 110 -1.36 7.36 3.54
N GLN A 111 -1.74 7.35 4.83
CA GLN A 111 -1.72 8.56 5.67
C GLN A 111 -0.29 9.10 5.87
N ASN A 112 0.69 8.23 6.09
CA ASN A 112 2.09 8.66 6.23
C ASN A 112 2.63 9.30 4.95
N ALA A 113 2.32 8.72 3.79
CA ALA A 113 2.70 9.29 2.50
C ALA A 113 2.03 10.64 2.26
N ALA A 114 0.73 10.77 2.55
CA ALA A 114 0.02 12.05 2.42
C ALA A 114 0.53 13.13 3.39
N SER A 115 1.05 12.74 4.55
CA SER A 115 1.56 13.67 5.56
C SER A 115 2.94 14.23 5.24
N HIS A 116 3.82 13.41 4.65
CA HIS A 116 5.24 13.77 4.46
C HIS A 116 5.64 14.00 3.00
N GLY A 117 4.87 13.46 2.04
CA GLY A 117 5.28 13.41 0.63
C GLY A 117 6.59 12.63 0.43
N GLY A 118 7.22 12.76 -0.73
CA GLY A 118 8.61 12.31 -0.95
C GLY A 118 8.83 10.79 -1.08
N VAL A 119 7.79 9.97 -0.86
CA VAL A 119 7.95 8.50 -0.85
C VAL A 119 8.34 7.96 -2.22
N LYS A 120 7.83 8.57 -3.30
CA LYS A 120 8.15 8.16 -4.68
C LYS A 120 9.64 8.33 -4.95
N GLU A 121 10.20 9.50 -4.62
CA GLU A 121 11.59 9.87 -4.81
C GLU A 121 12.52 8.98 -3.98
N LEU A 122 12.13 8.69 -2.73
CA LEU A 122 12.88 7.75 -1.88
C LEU A 122 12.89 6.33 -2.47
N LEU A 123 11.77 5.88 -3.04
CA LEU A 123 11.70 4.56 -3.69
C LEU A 123 12.47 4.52 -5.02
N GLU A 124 12.56 5.63 -5.74
CA GLU A 124 13.41 5.75 -6.94
C GLU A 124 14.90 5.69 -6.57
N GLN A 125 15.28 6.32 -5.46
CA GLN A 125 16.66 6.34 -4.98
C GLN A 125 17.10 5.01 -4.37
N TYR A 126 16.25 4.38 -3.55
CA TYR A 126 16.64 3.23 -2.72
C TYR A 126 16.03 1.90 -3.16
N GLY A 127 15.06 1.91 -4.07
CA GLY A 127 14.34 0.73 -4.56
C GLY A 127 13.31 0.22 -3.55
N VAL A 128 13.76 -0.18 -2.37
CA VAL A 128 12.94 -0.72 -1.27
C VAL A 128 13.16 0.06 0.03
N LEU A 129 12.07 0.40 0.71
CA LEU A 129 12.08 1.10 1.99
C LEU A 129 11.53 0.20 3.11
N SER A 130 11.80 0.60 4.35
CA SER A 130 11.20 -0.01 5.54
C SER A 130 10.67 1.08 6.45
N MET A 131 9.58 0.81 7.16
CA MET A 131 9.10 1.66 8.24
C MET A 131 8.45 0.83 9.35
N GLU A 132 8.26 1.45 10.50
CA GLU A 132 7.53 0.89 11.63
C GLU A 132 6.15 1.56 11.75
N LEU A 133 5.11 0.75 11.98
CA LEU A 133 3.74 1.20 12.20
C LEU A 133 3.25 0.74 13.58
N TYR A 134 2.27 1.42 14.15
CA TYR A 134 1.80 1.16 15.53
C TYR A 134 0.32 0.78 15.54
N GLY A 135 -0.10 -0.02 16.53
CA GLY A 135 -1.51 -0.34 16.74
C GLY A 135 -2.14 -1.18 15.61
N ILE A 136 -1.33 -2.00 14.94
CA ILE A 136 -1.79 -2.96 13.94
C ILE A 136 -2.19 -4.26 14.66
N ASP A 137 -3.37 -4.78 14.36
CA ASP A 137 -3.95 -5.97 15.00
C ASP A 137 -3.38 -7.27 14.42
N VAL A 138 -2.15 -7.60 14.83
CA VAL A 138 -1.44 -8.82 14.43
C VAL A 138 -0.95 -9.61 15.66
N PRO A 139 -0.68 -10.91 15.50
CA PRO A 139 -0.08 -11.73 16.56
C PRO A 139 1.27 -11.18 17.07
N GLU A 140 1.63 -11.54 18.30
CA GLU A 140 2.82 -11.05 19.01
C GLU A 140 4.12 -11.27 18.23
N GLU A 141 4.23 -12.35 17.45
CA GLU A 141 5.43 -12.64 16.64
C GLU A 141 5.72 -11.61 15.53
N PHE A 142 4.78 -10.70 15.25
CA PHE A 142 4.94 -9.58 14.31
C PHE A 142 5.22 -8.24 15.00
N ILE A 143 5.09 -8.18 16.33
CA ILE A 143 5.20 -6.97 17.13
C ILE A 143 6.58 -6.97 17.80
N ASN A 144 7.33 -5.88 17.66
CA ASN A 144 8.61 -5.73 18.35
C ASN A 144 8.43 -5.31 19.82
N GLU A 145 9.54 -5.22 20.55
CA GLU A 145 9.54 -4.85 21.98
C GLU A 145 8.94 -3.45 22.28
N LYS A 146 8.85 -2.57 21.26
CA LYS A 146 8.28 -1.22 21.37
C LYS A 146 6.79 -1.19 21.01
N GLY A 147 6.18 -2.32 20.67
CA GLY A 147 4.78 -2.39 20.27
C GLY A 147 4.52 -1.94 18.82
N SER A 148 5.55 -1.87 17.98
CA SER A 148 5.41 -1.57 16.55
C SER A 148 5.60 -2.81 15.69
N VAL A 149 5.03 -2.75 14.48
CA VAL A 149 5.21 -3.76 13.44
C VAL A 149 6.08 -3.19 12.32
N GLY A 150 6.92 -4.03 11.73
CA GLY A 150 7.75 -3.66 10.58
C GLY A 150 7.03 -3.87 9.27
N ILE A 151 7.24 -2.98 8.30
CA ILE A 151 6.86 -3.22 6.90
C ILE A 151 8.03 -2.96 5.94
N LEU A 152 8.03 -3.69 4.82
CA LEU A 152 8.76 -3.32 3.61
C LEU A 152 7.82 -2.67 2.60
N ILE A 153 8.35 -1.71 1.86
CA ILE A 153 7.62 -0.92 0.88
C ILE A 153 8.36 -1.01 -0.46
N GLY A 154 7.62 -1.33 -1.52
CA GLY A 154 8.18 -1.45 -2.88
C GLY A 154 8.86 -2.79 -3.16
N VAL A 155 8.41 -3.86 -2.52
CA VAL A 155 8.82 -5.23 -2.90
C VAL A 155 8.17 -5.61 -4.22
N ASP A 156 8.94 -6.16 -5.15
CA ASP A 156 8.42 -6.57 -6.46
C ASP A 156 7.24 -7.54 -6.34
N ALA A 157 6.21 -7.29 -7.15
CA ALA A 157 4.99 -8.08 -7.23
C ALA A 157 4.89 -8.73 -8.62
N PRO A 158 5.26 -10.01 -8.80
CA PRO A 158 5.38 -10.60 -10.14
C PRO A 158 4.12 -10.56 -11.00
N ASN A 159 2.95 -10.51 -10.37
CA ASN A 159 1.64 -10.54 -11.03
C ASN A 159 0.92 -9.18 -11.02
N VAL A 160 1.56 -8.12 -10.50
CA VAL A 160 0.98 -6.76 -10.44
C VAL A 160 1.96 -5.83 -11.17
N PRO A 161 1.58 -5.26 -12.33
CA PRO A 161 2.44 -4.31 -13.01
C PRO A 161 2.75 -3.11 -12.10
N GLN A 162 3.98 -2.61 -12.15
CA GLN A 162 4.44 -1.56 -11.22
C GLN A 162 3.97 -0.15 -11.57
N MET A 163 3.42 0.05 -12.76
CA MET A 163 3.04 1.37 -13.27
C MET A 163 1.63 1.33 -13.86
N ILE A 164 0.88 2.40 -13.62
CA ILE A 164 -0.37 2.71 -14.32
C ILE A 164 -0.08 3.88 -15.25
N SER A 165 -0.20 3.65 -16.57
CA SER A 165 -0.04 4.71 -17.57
C SER A 165 -1.27 5.60 -17.60
N THR A 166 -1.04 6.91 -17.56
CA THR A 166 -2.07 7.95 -17.72
C THR A 166 -1.65 8.92 -18.83
N PRO A 167 -2.56 9.76 -19.35
CA PRO A 167 -2.20 10.83 -20.29
C PRO A 167 -1.17 11.85 -19.75
N PHE A 168 -0.95 11.90 -18.43
CA PHE A 168 -0.10 12.90 -17.76
C PHE A 168 1.17 12.30 -17.14
N GLY A 169 1.44 11.01 -17.38
CA GLY A 169 2.60 10.30 -16.85
C GLY A 169 2.22 8.97 -16.20
N GLU A 170 3.16 8.42 -15.43
CA GLU A 170 3.00 7.12 -14.78
C GLU A 170 2.73 7.27 -13.28
N ILE A 171 1.73 6.54 -12.80
CA ILE A 171 1.46 6.34 -11.38
C ILE A 171 2.18 5.07 -10.93
N ARG A 172 3.04 5.15 -9.93
CA ARG A 172 3.77 3.99 -9.40
C ARG A 172 2.89 3.21 -8.42
N LEU A 173 2.77 1.90 -8.61
CA LEU A 173 2.17 1.00 -7.65
C LEU A 173 3.21 0.45 -6.70
N VAL A 174 2.94 0.61 -5.42
CA VAL A 174 3.90 0.31 -4.36
C VAL A 174 3.30 -0.70 -3.40
N SER A 175 3.91 -1.89 -3.34
CA SER A 175 3.47 -2.93 -2.42
C SER A 175 3.85 -2.58 -0.98
N VAL A 176 3.01 -3.02 -0.04
CA VAL A 176 3.25 -2.93 1.40
C VAL A 176 3.24 -4.35 1.97
N LYS A 177 4.41 -4.78 2.48
CA LYS A 177 4.61 -6.13 3.01
C LYS A 177 4.85 -6.10 4.51
N LEU A 178 4.02 -6.81 5.28
CA LEU A 178 4.21 -7.04 6.70
C LEU A 178 5.46 -7.89 6.98
N LEU A 179 6.25 -7.53 7.98
CA LEU A 179 7.42 -8.25 8.49
C LEU A 179 7.13 -8.90 9.84
N THR A 180 7.76 -10.05 10.10
CA THR A 180 7.85 -10.58 11.47
C THR A 180 8.76 -9.68 12.31
N ALA A 181 8.67 -9.77 13.64
CA ALA A 181 9.56 -9.01 14.53
C ALA A 181 11.04 -9.37 14.29
N ALA A 182 11.34 -10.64 14.00
CA ALA A 182 12.69 -11.09 13.67
C ALA A 182 13.23 -10.46 12.37
N GLU A 183 12.40 -10.35 11.34
CA GLU A 183 12.77 -9.71 10.08
C GLU A 183 12.96 -8.20 10.23
N LEU A 184 12.14 -7.53 11.04
CA LEU A 184 12.35 -6.12 11.38
C LEU A 184 13.69 -5.94 12.10
N ASN A 185 13.98 -6.76 13.11
CA ASN A 185 15.26 -6.72 13.84
C ASN A 185 16.45 -6.94 12.89
N PHE A 186 16.33 -7.87 11.94
CA PHE A 186 17.34 -8.07 10.91
C PHE A 186 17.58 -6.81 10.05
N ILE A 187 16.55 -6.04 9.71
CA ILE A 187 16.72 -4.74 9.04
C ILE A 187 17.40 -3.73 9.98
N LEU A 188 17.04 -3.68 11.25
CA LEU A 188 17.65 -2.75 12.21
C LEU A 188 19.15 -3.02 12.40
N GLU A 189 19.56 -4.29 12.38
CA GLU A 189 20.97 -4.70 12.49
C GLU A 189 21.77 -4.46 11.20
N HIS A 190 21.15 -4.66 10.03
CA HIS A 190 21.86 -4.68 8.74
C HIS A 190 21.53 -3.51 7.79
N GLY A 191 20.60 -2.64 8.17
CA GLY A 191 20.20 -1.47 7.41
C GLY A 191 19.71 -1.78 5.99
N ALA A 192 20.27 -1.06 5.00
CA ALA A 192 19.88 -1.20 3.59
C ALA A 192 20.17 -2.60 3.02
N GLU A 193 21.28 -3.22 3.42
CA GLU A 193 21.61 -4.59 3.01
C GLU A 193 20.64 -5.60 3.62
N GLY A 194 20.18 -5.34 4.86
CA GLY A 194 19.11 -6.11 5.49
C GLY A 194 17.83 -6.11 4.66
N ARG A 195 17.39 -4.94 4.18
CA ARG A 195 16.20 -4.83 3.31
C ARG A 195 16.35 -5.61 2.02
N LYS A 196 17.48 -5.44 1.30
CA LYS A 196 17.74 -6.16 0.03
C LYS A 196 17.75 -7.66 0.25
N ARG A 197 18.41 -8.12 1.32
CA ARG A 197 18.50 -9.53 1.64
C ARG A 197 17.13 -10.14 1.94
N LEU A 198 16.26 -9.43 2.67
CA LEU A 198 14.90 -9.90 2.89
C LEU A 198 14.10 -10.00 1.59
N VAL A 199 14.25 -9.05 0.66
CA VAL A 199 13.61 -9.13 -0.66
C VAL A 199 14.02 -10.40 -1.40
N GLU A 200 15.32 -10.70 -1.45
CA GLU A 200 15.83 -11.95 -2.06
C GLU A 200 15.24 -13.20 -1.38
N LEU A 201 15.21 -13.22 -0.04
CA LEU A 201 14.69 -14.34 0.72
C LEU A 201 13.19 -14.55 0.50
N PHE A 202 12.40 -13.48 0.39
CA PHE A 202 10.98 -13.56 0.04
C PHE A 202 10.76 -14.04 -1.40
N GLN A 203 11.66 -13.72 -2.32
CA GLN A 203 11.64 -14.26 -3.67
C GLN A 203 11.91 -15.77 -3.66
N VAL A 204 12.92 -16.23 -2.92
CA VAL A 204 13.22 -17.67 -2.77
C VAL A 204 12.07 -18.43 -2.10
N GLN A 205 11.41 -17.83 -1.11
CA GLN A 205 10.23 -18.41 -0.46
C GLN A 205 8.99 -18.42 -1.38
N GLY A 206 8.98 -17.62 -2.46
CA GLY A 206 7.84 -17.44 -3.36
C GLY A 206 6.72 -16.56 -2.81
N THR A 207 6.92 -15.92 -1.64
CA THR A 207 5.92 -15.00 -1.07
C THR A 207 6.04 -13.60 -1.66
N HIS A 208 7.21 -13.20 -2.15
CA HIS A 208 7.47 -11.88 -2.76
C HIS A 208 6.91 -10.76 -1.88
N HIS A 209 6.00 -9.94 -2.40
CA HIS A 209 5.32 -8.85 -1.71
C HIS A 209 4.12 -9.27 -0.84
N ARG A 210 3.57 -10.48 -1.03
CA ARG A 210 2.34 -10.92 -0.36
C ARG A 210 2.52 -10.96 1.16
N SER A 211 1.53 -10.46 1.88
CA SER A 211 1.50 -10.46 3.35
C SER A 211 0.65 -11.60 3.87
N SER A 212 1.12 -12.27 4.92
CA SER A 212 0.45 -13.41 5.55
C SER A 212 0.89 -13.55 7.01
N LEU A 213 -0.05 -13.88 7.88
CA LEU A 213 0.22 -14.24 9.28
C LEU A 213 0.66 -15.70 9.43
N LYS A 214 0.53 -16.52 8.37
CA LYS A 214 0.81 -17.96 8.40
C LYS A 214 2.20 -18.31 7.88
N ARG A 215 2.93 -17.34 7.31
CA ARG A 215 4.29 -17.57 6.82
C ARG A 215 5.27 -17.57 7.98
N LYS A 216 6.31 -18.39 7.90
CA LYS A 216 7.45 -18.30 8.80
C LYS A 216 8.33 -17.11 8.42
N SER A 217 9.08 -16.61 9.41
CA SER A 217 10.23 -15.73 9.19
C SER A 217 11.15 -16.32 8.13
N VAL A 218 11.73 -15.47 7.28
CA VAL A 218 12.77 -15.88 6.32
C VAL A 218 14.20 -15.75 6.85
N VAL A 219 14.34 -15.22 8.07
CA VAL A 219 15.58 -15.15 8.85
C VAL A 219 15.45 -15.96 10.13
#